data_AF-A0A743PH54-F1
#
_entry.id   AF-A0A743PH54-F1
#
_cell.length_a   1.000
_cell.length_b   1.000
_cell.length_c   1.000
_cell.angle_alpha   90.00
_cell.angle_beta   90.00
_cell.angle_gamma   90.00
#
_symmetry.space_group_name_H-M   'P 1'
#
loop_
_entity.id
_entity.type
_entity.pdbx_description
1 polymer ?
#
loop_
_entity_poly.entity_id
_entity_poly.type
_entity_poly.pdbx_seq_one_letter_code
_entity_poly.pdbx_strand_id
1 'polypeptide(L)'
;MSAPYLQLVAGTQEVTSTLVYLSGAEAIPAFTPLMMNADGVMVPWDGAESGKAIYLTPHAIDPTKQPRAMVYKTGIFNIELIHWPDVVNTDQKKAAAFAGSGISVQPLIDS
;
A
#
# COMPACT_ATOMS: atom_id res chain seq x y z
N MET A 1 26.34 -8.90 -6.61
CA MET A 1 25.95 -7.58 -6.10
C MET A 1 25.03 -7.81 -4.91
N SER A 2 25.38 -7.34 -3.71
CA SER A 2 24.48 -7.40 -2.56
C SER A 2 23.40 -6.36 -2.80
N ALA A 3 22.13 -6.77 -2.91
CA ALA A 3 21.04 -5.81 -2.94
C ALA A 3 21.07 -5.00 -1.63
N PRO A 4 20.93 -3.65 -1.68
CA PRO A 4 20.84 -2.87 -0.47
C PRO A 4 19.61 -3.33 0.32
N TYR A 5 19.74 -3.47 1.64
CA TYR A 5 18.61 -3.74 2.50
C TYR A 5 17.68 -2.53 2.50
N LEU A 6 16.43 -2.73 2.07
CA LEU A 6 15.40 -1.71 2.12
C LEU A 6 14.55 -1.95 3.36
N GLN A 7 14.62 -1.03 4.31
CA GLN A 7 13.82 -1.10 5.52
C GLN A 7 12.36 -0.74 5.21
N LEU A 8 11.52 -1.78 5.15
CA LEU A 8 10.10 -1.65 4.86
C LEU A 8 9.28 -1.14 6.05
N VAL A 9 9.59 -1.60 7.26
CA VAL A 9 8.83 -1.29 8.46
C VAL A 9 9.44 -0.10 9.19
N ALA A 10 8.63 0.92 9.44
CA ALA A 10 9.02 2.19 10.05
C ALA A 10 8.48 2.38 11.48
N GLY A 11 7.82 1.36 12.06
CA GLY A 11 7.30 1.40 13.41
C GLY A 11 7.18 0.01 14.05
N THR A 12 6.53 -0.06 15.21
CA THR A 12 6.46 -1.29 16.03
C THR A 12 5.12 -2.03 15.95
N GLN A 13 4.15 -1.51 15.19
CA GLN A 13 2.87 -2.17 15.00
C GLN A 13 3.04 -3.50 14.26
N GLU A 14 2.33 -4.53 14.71
CA GLU A 14 2.34 -5.85 14.07
C GLU A 14 1.88 -5.78 12.61
N VAL A 15 2.68 -6.37 11.72
CA VAL A 15 2.36 -6.52 10.31
C VAL A 15 1.55 -7.80 10.11
N THR A 16 0.26 -7.63 9.84
CA THR A 16 -0.64 -8.76 9.53
C THR A 16 -1.10 -8.67 8.08
N SER A 17 -1.52 -9.81 7.52
CA SER A 17 -2.02 -9.89 6.16
C SER A 17 -3.44 -10.44 6.10
N THR A 18 -4.14 -10.16 5.01
CA THR A 18 -5.48 -10.68 4.76
C THR A 18 -5.69 -10.96 3.28
N LEU A 19 -6.66 -11.82 2.96
CA LEU A 19 -7.04 -12.10 1.58
C LEU A 19 -7.99 -11.01 1.07
N VAL A 20 -7.75 -10.52 -0.13
CA VAL A 20 -8.67 -9.62 -0.84
C VAL A 20 -8.94 -10.11 -2.25
N TYR A 21 -10.04 -9.61 -2.83
CA TYR A 21 -10.36 -9.74 -4.24
C TYR A 21 -9.90 -8.50 -4.97
N LEU A 22 -9.25 -8.68 -6.11
CA LEU A 22 -8.63 -7.61 -6.90
C LEU A 22 -9.29 -7.55 -8.27
N SER A 23 -9.33 -6.35 -8.84
CA SER A 23 -9.60 -6.14 -10.24
C SER A 23 -8.58 -5.19 -10.85
N GLY A 24 -8.31 -5.35 -12.14
CA GLY A 24 -7.36 -4.52 -12.86
C GLY A 24 -7.01 -5.15 -14.20
N ALA A 25 -6.61 -4.30 -15.16
CA ALA A 25 -6.16 -4.74 -16.47
C ALA A 25 -4.65 -5.02 -16.51
N GLU A 26 -3.90 -4.49 -15.54
CA GLU A 26 -2.44 -4.52 -15.52
C GLU A 26 -1.91 -5.06 -14.19
N ALA A 27 -0.64 -5.46 -14.20
CA ALA A 27 0.05 -5.89 -13.00
C ALA A 27 0.22 -4.71 -12.03
N ILE A 28 -0.19 -4.92 -10.79
CA ILE A 28 -0.06 -3.97 -9.69
C ILE A 28 1.32 -4.20 -9.05
N PRO A 29 2.19 -3.19 -8.96
CA PRO A 29 3.51 -3.33 -8.33
C PRO A 29 3.44 -3.73 -6.85
N ALA A 30 4.57 -4.15 -6.29
CA ALA A 30 4.73 -4.27 -4.84
C ALA A 30 4.51 -2.90 -4.17
N PHE A 31 4.19 -2.88 -2.88
CA PHE A 31 4.02 -1.66 -2.07
C PHE A 31 3.13 -0.59 -2.70
N THR A 32 2.09 -1.00 -3.41
CA THR A 32 1.08 -0.12 -4.00
C THR A 32 -0.12 -0.01 -3.05
N PRO A 33 -0.54 1.22 -2.68
CA PRO A 33 -1.76 1.43 -1.90
C PRO A 33 -2.99 0.97 -2.70
N LEU A 34 -3.91 0.29 -2.02
CA LEU A 34 -5.16 -0.21 -2.61
C LEU A 34 -6.37 0.51 -2.01
N MET A 35 -7.34 0.83 -2.86
CA MET A 35 -8.67 1.31 -2.45
C MET A 35 -9.75 0.34 -2.93
N MET A 36 -10.93 0.41 -2.32
CA MET A 36 -12.08 -0.36 -2.75
C MET A 36 -12.89 0.43 -3.78
N ASN A 37 -13.24 -0.21 -4.89
CA ASN A 37 -14.11 0.39 -5.90
C ASN A 37 -15.61 0.19 -5.56
N ALA A 38 -16.51 0.68 -6.42
CA ALA A 38 -17.95 0.57 -6.23
C ALA A 38 -18.48 -0.87 -6.23
N ASP A 39 -17.76 -1.81 -6.86
CA ASP A 39 -18.12 -3.23 -6.94
C ASP A 39 -17.60 -4.04 -5.73
N GLY A 40 -16.92 -3.41 -4.78
CA GLY A 40 -16.39 -4.06 -3.58
C GLY A 40 -15.09 -4.83 -3.81
N VAL A 41 -14.39 -4.60 -4.92
CA VAL A 41 -13.08 -5.18 -5.21
C VAL A 41 -11.96 -4.15 -5.03
N MET A 42 -10.76 -4.63 -4.74
CA MET A 42 -9.59 -3.79 -4.54
C MET A 42 -8.96 -3.41 -5.89
N VAL A 43 -8.59 -2.14 -6.02
CA VAL A 43 -7.88 -1.55 -7.16
C VAL A 43 -6.77 -0.64 -6.62
N PRO A 44 -5.75 -0.28 -7.42
CA PRO A 44 -4.78 0.74 -7.03
C PRO A 44 -5.49 2.04 -6.60
N TRP A 45 -5.07 2.63 -5.49
CA TRP A 45 -5.60 3.91 -5.03
C TRP A 45 -5.20 5.03 -5.99
N ASP A 46 -6.14 5.90 -6.35
CA ASP A 46 -5.95 6.97 -7.33
C ASP A 46 -5.31 8.24 -6.75
N GLY A 47 -5.24 8.37 -5.42
CA GLY A 47 -4.69 9.55 -4.75
C GLY A 47 -5.65 10.73 -4.62
N ALA A 48 -6.91 10.59 -5.05
CA ALA A 48 -7.86 11.71 -5.10
C ALA A 48 -8.38 12.11 -3.70
N GLU A 49 -8.68 11.13 -2.85
CA GLU A 49 -9.24 11.34 -1.52
C GLU A 49 -8.38 10.68 -0.43
N SER A 50 -8.04 11.46 0.61
CA SER A 50 -7.38 10.94 1.82
C SER A 50 -8.28 9.94 2.55
N GLY A 51 -7.67 8.97 3.24
CA GLY A 51 -8.39 7.91 3.96
C GLY A 51 -9.06 6.86 3.09
N LYS A 52 -8.82 6.86 1.77
CA LYS A 52 -9.35 5.84 0.84
C LYS A 52 -8.38 4.70 0.56
N ALA A 53 -7.10 4.84 0.92
CA ALA A 53 -6.19 3.71 0.88
C ALA A 53 -6.44 2.81 2.10
N ILE A 54 -6.66 1.52 1.86
CA ILE A 54 -7.09 0.54 2.86
C ILE A 54 -5.99 -0.49 3.12
N TYR A 55 -5.37 -1.00 2.05
CA TYR A 55 -4.37 -2.07 2.10
C TYR A 55 -3.14 -1.74 1.27
N LEU A 56 -2.07 -2.51 1.47
CA LEU A 56 -0.81 -2.36 0.74
C LEU A 56 -0.39 -3.70 0.13
N THR A 57 0.03 -3.70 -1.13
CA THR A 57 0.51 -4.93 -1.78
C THR A 57 1.89 -5.35 -1.23
N PRO A 58 2.10 -6.63 -0.89
CA PRO A 58 3.39 -7.13 -0.40
C PRO A 58 4.38 -7.47 -1.53
N HIS A 59 3.86 -7.77 -2.72
CA HIS A 59 4.63 -8.09 -3.93
C HIS A 59 3.81 -7.66 -5.15
N ALA A 60 4.40 -7.76 -6.35
CA ALA A 60 3.68 -7.49 -7.58
C ALA A 60 2.59 -8.53 -7.83
N ILE A 61 1.36 -8.09 -8.12
CA ILE A 61 0.20 -8.96 -8.29
C ILE A 61 -0.43 -8.67 -9.66
N ASP A 62 -0.66 -9.72 -10.45
CA ASP A 62 -1.37 -9.63 -11.72
C ASP A 62 -2.84 -10.07 -11.51
N PRO A 63 -3.79 -9.12 -11.39
CA PRO A 63 -5.19 -9.43 -11.10
C PRO A 63 -5.88 -10.24 -12.21
N THR A 64 -5.37 -10.19 -13.44
CA THR A 64 -5.92 -10.95 -14.58
C THR A 64 -5.66 -12.45 -14.45
N LYS A 65 -4.57 -12.83 -13.77
CA LYS A 65 -4.18 -14.22 -13.50
C LYS A 65 -4.57 -14.65 -12.09
N GLN A 66 -4.54 -13.71 -11.16
CA GLN A 66 -4.75 -13.93 -9.74
C GLN A 66 -5.77 -12.92 -9.20
N PRO A 67 -7.08 -13.21 -9.31
CA PRO A 67 -8.13 -12.29 -8.85
C PRO A 67 -8.23 -12.22 -7.31
N ARG A 68 -7.43 -13.00 -6.58
CA ARG A 68 -7.36 -13.01 -5.12
C ARG A 68 -5.92 -13.06 -4.64
N ALA A 69 -5.52 -12.17 -3.75
CA ALA A 69 -4.16 -12.13 -3.24
C ALA A 69 -4.11 -11.73 -1.77
N MET A 70 -2.99 -12.05 -1.12
CA MET A 70 -2.72 -11.59 0.24
C MET A 70 -2.15 -10.19 0.19
N VAL A 71 -2.69 -9.30 1.01
CA VAL A 71 -2.26 -7.91 1.16
C VAL A 71 -1.94 -7.61 2.60
N TYR A 72 -1.11 -6.60 2.86
CA TYR A 72 -0.93 -6.11 4.22
C TYR A 72 -2.22 -5.44 4.70
N LYS A 73 -2.65 -5.83 5.90
CA LYS A 73 -3.85 -5.31 6.58
C LYS A 73 -3.48 -4.27 7.64
N THR A 74 -2.35 -4.48 8.30
CA THR A 74 -1.85 -3.63 9.38
C THR A 74 -0.35 -3.43 9.29
N GLY A 75 0.14 -2.36 9.92
CA GLY A 75 1.57 -2.09 10.03
C GLY A 75 1.89 -0.61 9.83
N ILE A 76 3.11 -0.24 10.20
CA ILE A 76 3.67 1.09 9.97
C ILE A 76 4.80 0.96 8.95
N PHE A 77 4.61 1.50 7.75
CA PHE A 77 5.51 1.31 6.61
C PHE A 77 6.33 2.55 6.29
N ASN A 78 7.51 2.32 5.70
CA ASN A 78 8.38 3.36 5.19
C ASN A 78 7.71 4.06 4.00
N ILE A 79 7.49 5.35 4.16
CA ILE A 79 6.80 6.21 3.19
C ILE A 79 7.52 6.32 1.84
N GLU A 80 8.84 6.08 1.80
CA GLU A 80 9.66 6.21 0.59
C GLU A 80 9.59 4.99 -0.33
N LEU A 81 9.24 3.83 0.22
CA LEU A 81 9.18 2.56 -0.53
C LEU A 81 7.82 2.29 -1.14
N ILE A 82 6.81 3.09 -0.76
CA ILE A 82 5.45 2.96 -1.27
C ILE A 82 5.36 3.58 -2.66
N HIS A 83 4.73 2.86 -3.58
CA HIS A 83 4.44 3.33 -4.93
C HIS A 83 3.21 4.24 -4.90
N TRP A 84 3.47 5.54 -4.68
CA TRP A 84 2.43 6.57 -4.62
C TRP A 84 1.96 6.99 -6.02
N PRO A 85 0.66 7.34 -6.19
CA PRO A 85 0.20 8.06 -7.36
C PRO A 85 0.85 9.44 -7.46
N ASP A 86 1.12 9.92 -8.68
CA ASP A 86 1.83 11.19 -8.92
C ASP A 86 1.18 12.41 -8.26
N VAL A 87 -0.14 12.38 -8.05
CA VAL A 87 -0.92 13.45 -7.39
C VAL A 87 -0.64 13.56 -5.88
N VAL A 88 -0.03 12.53 -5.28
CA VAL A 88 0.28 12.40 -3.85
C VAL A 88 1.76 12.76 -3.60
N ASN A 89 2.05 14.05 -3.73
CA ASN A 89 3.41 14.59 -3.76
C ASN A 89 3.90 15.23 -2.46
N THR A 90 3.12 15.17 -1.38
CA THR A 90 3.52 15.68 -0.06
C THR A 90 3.40 14.60 0.99
N ASP A 91 4.29 14.61 1.98
CA ASP A 91 4.26 13.63 3.06
C ASP A 91 2.98 13.72 3.90
N GLN A 92 2.39 14.91 4.00
CA GLN A 92 1.08 15.09 4.62
C GLN A 92 -0.01 14.29 3.90
N LYS A 93 -0.07 14.34 2.56
CA LYS A 93 -1.05 13.58 1.77
C LYS A 93 -0.80 12.07 1.87
N LYS A 94 0.48 11.66 1.81
CA LYS A 94 0.90 10.27 1.95
C LYS A 94 0.52 9.70 3.33
N ALA A 95 0.79 10.44 4.40
CA ALA A 95 0.39 10.07 5.76
C ALA A 95 -1.14 10.00 5.93
N ALA A 96 -1.87 10.91 5.29
CA ALA A 96 -3.33 10.94 5.33
C ALA A 96 -3.99 9.85 4.45
N ALA A 97 -3.26 9.22 3.53
CA ALA A 97 -3.81 8.23 2.59
C ALA A 97 -4.53 7.08 3.30
N PHE A 98 -3.93 6.59 4.39
CA PHE A 98 -4.39 5.42 5.15
C PHE A 98 -5.19 5.77 6.41
N ALA A 99 -5.55 7.04 6.61
CA ALA A 99 -6.29 7.48 7.80
C ALA A 99 -7.61 6.71 7.96
N GLY A 100 -7.78 6.03 9.09
CA GLY A 100 -8.94 5.17 9.39
C GLY A 100 -8.76 3.70 9.01
N SER A 101 -7.65 3.33 8.38
CA SER A 101 -7.27 1.93 8.13
C SER A 101 -6.37 1.37 9.25
N GLY A 102 -6.01 0.09 9.15
CA GLY A 102 -5.03 -0.53 10.04
C GLY A 102 -3.57 -0.21 9.67
N ILE A 103 -3.35 0.51 8.57
CA ILE A 103 -2.04 0.87 8.04
C ILE A 103 -1.73 2.33 8.40
N SER A 104 -0.45 2.60 8.68
CA SER A 104 0.09 3.96 8.74
C SER A 104 1.43 4.02 8.04
N VAL A 105 1.86 5.23 7.67
CA VAL A 105 3.14 5.44 6.98
C VAL A 105 3.87 6.60 7.63
N GLN A 106 5.20 6.50 7.68
CA GLN A 106 6.05 7.56 8.18
C GLN A 106 7.46 7.45 7.56
N PRO A 107 8.22 8.56 7.51
CA PRO A 107 9.64 8.50 7.21
C PRO A 107 10.38 7.62 8.23
N LEU A 108 11.50 7.03 7.80
CA LEU A 108 12.44 6.44 8.75
C LEU A 108 13.01 7.56 9.62
N ILE A 109 13.21 7.27 10.90
CA ILE A 109 13.97 8.18 11.78
C ILE A 109 15.41 8.10 11.31
N ASP A 110 15.99 9.23 10.90
CA ASP A 110 17.44 9.34 10.68
C ASP A 110 18.15 8.85 11.95
N SER A 111 18.86 7.73 11.85
CA SER A 111 19.70 7.18 12.92
C SER A 111 20.98 7.99 13.09
#